data_AF-A0A5N5T521-F1
#
_entry.id   AF-A0A5N5T521-F1
#
_cell.length_a   1.000
_cell.length_b   1.000
_cell.length_c   1.000
_cell.angle_alpha   90.00
_cell.angle_beta   90.00
_cell.angle_gamma   90.00
#
_symmetry.space_group_name_H-M   'P 1'
#
loop_
_entity.id
_entity.type
_entity.pdbx_description
1 polymer ?
#
loop_
_entity_poly.entity_id
_entity_poly.type
_entity_poly.pdbx_seq_one_letter_code
_entity_poly.pdbx_strand_id
1 'polypeptide(L)'
;MDVLHMCIRKENDHYWFYKMDEEKIPLQVLKNQSPELVFEKETNTCIDSATGPLWRATYITSDETFKENNTFSSKMLFTFHHAIVDGYTAINICNNFLKVLNDVIGESVQKLYDFGQLNDGHESEELIIQRTEYLKKNP
;
A
#
# COMPACT_ATOMS: atom_id res chain seq x y z
N MET A 1 4.47 10.65 -1.99
CA MET A 1 4.66 9.47 -2.87
C MET A 1 3.70 9.63 -4.04
N ASP A 2 4.19 10.10 -5.19
CA ASP A 2 3.32 10.59 -6.27
C ASP A 2 2.49 9.49 -6.95
N VAL A 3 2.96 8.26 -6.89
CA VAL A 3 2.30 7.08 -7.48
C VAL A 3 0.90 6.81 -6.91
N LEU A 4 0.62 7.25 -5.68
CA LEU A 4 -0.71 7.10 -5.06
C LEU A 4 -1.74 8.07 -5.63
N HIS A 5 -1.33 9.05 -6.43
CA HIS A 5 -2.20 10.03 -7.08
C HIS A 5 -2.39 9.76 -8.59
N MET A 6 -2.07 8.55 -9.03
CA MET A 6 -2.07 8.18 -10.44
C MET A 6 -3.34 7.42 -10.87
N CYS A 7 -3.67 7.56 -12.14
CA CYS A 7 -4.63 6.77 -12.90
C CYS A 7 -4.00 6.30 -14.23
N ILE A 8 -4.64 5.35 -14.91
CA ILE A 8 -4.25 4.86 -16.24
C ILE A 8 -5.40 5.11 -17.20
N ARG A 9 -5.17 5.91 -18.25
CA ARG A 9 -6.16 6.17 -19.29
C ARG A 9 -5.70 5.59 -20.62
N LYS A 10 -6.68 5.22 -21.45
CA LYS A 10 -6.44 4.75 -22.81
C LYS A 10 -6.60 5.92 -23.77
N GLU A 11 -5.54 6.28 -24.49
CA GLU A 11 -5.52 7.31 -25.52
C GLU A 11 -4.88 6.73 -26.79
N ASN A 12 -5.56 6.84 -27.94
CA ASN A 12 -5.09 6.34 -29.23
C ASN A 12 -4.61 4.87 -29.18
N ASP A 13 -5.38 4.00 -28.53
CA ASP A 13 -5.04 2.59 -28.30
C ASP A 13 -3.83 2.29 -27.41
N HIS A 14 -3.24 3.31 -26.79
CA HIS A 14 -2.15 3.17 -25.83
C HIS A 14 -2.61 3.52 -24.41
N TYR A 15 -2.04 2.84 -23.42
CA TYR A 15 -2.28 3.13 -22.02
C TYR A 15 -1.19 4.04 -21.48
N TRP A 16 -1.60 5.11 -20.82
CA TRP A 16 -0.71 6.11 -20.25
C TRP A 16 -1.08 6.38 -18.80
N PHE A 17 -0.05 6.68 -18.02
CA PHE A 17 -0.19 7.12 -16.64
C PHE A 17 -0.49 8.61 -16.60
N TYR A 18 -1.51 8.99 -15.83
CA TYR A 18 -1.85 10.38 -15.58
C TYR A 18 -1.93 10.63 -14.08
N LYS A 19 -1.74 11.89 -13.69
CA LYS A 19 -2.24 12.35 -12.40
C LYS A 19 -3.76 12.40 -12.47
N MET A 20 -4.44 12.02 -11.39
CA MET A 20 -5.89 12.18 -11.29
C MET A 20 -6.28 13.66 -11.46
N ASP A 21 -7.42 13.90 -12.12
CA ASP A 21 -7.94 15.26 -12.30
C ASP A 21 -8.40 15.86 -10.96
N GLU A 22 -8.93 15.01 -10.07
CA GLU A 22 -9.36 15.35 -8.72
C GLU A 22 -8.74 14.38 -7.72
N GLU A 23 -8.34 14.90 -6.56
CA GLU A 23 -7.84 14.06 -5.47
C GLU A 23 -8.98 13.23 -4.88
N LYS A 24 -8.77 11.91 -4.83
CA LYS A 24 -9.73 10.95 -4.29
C LYS A 24 -9.02 9.98 -3.37
N ILE A 25 -9.63 9.72 -2.21
CA ILE A 25 -9.16 8.75 -1.22
C ILE A 25 -10.28 7.72 -1.04
N PRO A 26 -10.30 6.63 -1.84
CA PRO A 26 -11.35 5.63 -1.77
C PRO A 26 -11.18 4.76 -0.52
N LEU A 27 -11.97 5.08 0.51
CA LEU A 27 -12.09 4.32 1.75
C LEU A 27 -13.48 3.70 1.86
N GLN A 28 -13.55 2.38 1.96
CA GLN A 28 -14.76 1.65 2.31
C GLN A 28 -14.73 1.24 3.78
N VAL A 29 -15.82 1.45 4.52
CA VAL A 29 -15.97 0.98 5.89
C VAL A 29 -17.01 -0.13 5.94
N LEU A 30 -16.60 -1.30 6.42
CA LEU A 30 -17.44 -2.49 6.55
C LEU A 30 -17.60 -2.88 8.01
N LYS A 31 -18.81 -3.24 8.43
CA LYS A 31 -19.09 -3.66 9.81
C LYS A 31 -19.24 -5.16 9.90
N ASN A 32 -18.58 -5.77 10.88
CA ASN A 32 -18.71 -7.19 11.25
C ASN A 32 -18.54 -8.16 10.09
N GLN A 33 -17.71 -7.80 9.11
CA GLN A 33 -17.39 -8.67 7.98
C GLN A 33 -16.18 -9.55 8.30
N SER A 34 -16.18 -10.78 7.80
CA SER A 34 -14.99 -11.63 7.83
C SER A 34 -13.91 -11.05 6.91
N PRO A 35 -12.68 -10.84 7.40
CA PRO A 35 -11.57 -10.37 6.57
C PRO A 35 -11.30 -11.26 5.37
N GLU A 36 -11.48 -12.56 5.52
CA GLU A 36 -11.26 -13.56 4.47
C GLU A 36 -12.25 -13.36 3.32
N LEU A 37 -13.53 -13.13 3.62
CA LEU A 37 -14.55 -12.83 2.62
C LEU A 37 -14.31 -11.47 1.94
N VAL A 38 -13.86 -10.47 2.70
CA VAL A 38 -13.52 -9.16 2.14
C VAL A 38 -12.31 -9.28 1.21
N PHE A 39 -11.28 -10.05 1.60
CA PHE A 39 -10.12 -10.32 0.78
C PHE A 39 -10.49 -11.05 -0.52
N GLU A 40 -11.29 -12.11 -0.44
CA GLU A 40 -11.78 -12.84 -1.63
C GLU A 40 -12.56 -11.92 -2.58
N LYS A 41 -13.39 -11.03 -2.04
CA LYS A 41 -14.10 -10.05 -2.86
C LYS A 41 -13.14 -9.07 -3.52
N GLU A 42 -12.16 -8.55 -2.79
CA GLU A 42 -11.21 -7.57 -3.29
C GLU A 42 -10.34 -8.14 -4.42
N THR A 43 -9.90 -9.40 -4.33
CA THR A 43 -9.11 -10.05 -5.39
C THR A 43 -9.90 -10.25 -6.69
N ASN A 44 -11.22 -10.28 -6.62
CA ASN A 44 -12.12 -10.41 -7.77
C ASN A 44 -12.73 -9.07 -8.23
N THR A 45 -12.38 -7.96 -7.60
CA THR A 45 -12.96 -6.65 -7.91
C THR A 45 -11.93 -5.75 -8.57
N CYS A 46 -12.14 -5.42 -9.85
CA CYS A 46 -11.27 -4.50 -10.58
C CYS A 46 -11.20 -3.11 -9.92
N ILE A 47 -10.06 -2.45 -10.10
CA ILE A 47 -9.90 -1.02 -9.79
C ILE A 47 -10.34 -0.23 -11.02
N ASP A 48 -11.09 0.85 -10.84
CA ASP A 48 -11.31 1.83 -11.90
C ASP A 48 -10.01 2.58 -12.17
N SER A 49 -9.28 2.09 -13.17
CA SER A 49 -7.99 2.67 -13.54
C SER A 49 -8.14 4.00 -14.28
N ALA A 50 -9.27 4.28 -14.93
CA ALA A 50 -9.43 5.46 -15.79
C ALA A 50 -9.54 6.76 -15.00
N THR A 51 -10.32 6.74 -13.91
CA THR A 51 -10.49 7.92 -13.04
C THR A 51 -9.56 7.89 -11.83
N GLY A 52 -9.14 6.70 -11.41
CA GLY A 52 -8.25 6.50 -10.28
C GLY A 52 -8.87 6.80 -8.90
N PRO A 53 -8.07 6.65 -7.83
CA PRO A 53 -6.66 6.25 -7.85
C PRO A 53 -6.47 4.76 -8.12
N LEU A 54 -5.25 4.37 -8.46
CA LEU A 54 -4.85 2.98 -8.68
C LEU A 54 -4.71 2.15 -7.37
N TRP A 55 -5.40 2.56 -6.31
CA TRP A 55 -5.44 1.87 -5.03
C TRP A 55 -6.74 2.18 -4.29
N ARG A 56 -7.11 1.36 -3.31
CA ARG A 56 -8.20 1.64 -2.37
C ARG A 56 -7.96 0.99 -1.02
N ALA A 57 -8.66 1.49 -0.01
CA ALA A 57 -8.60 0.94 1.34
C ALA A 57 -9.98 0.46 1.81
N THR A 58 -9.98 -0.66 2.52
CA THR A 58 -11.17 -1.21 3.17
C THR A 58 -10.89 -1.36 4.66
N TYR A 59 -11.63 -0.62 5.49
CA TYR A 59 -11.58 -0.70 6.93
C TYR A 59 -12.72 -1.57 7.44
N ILE A 60 -12.39 -2.62 8.19
CA ILE A 60 -13.35 -3.55 8.77
C ILE A 60 -13.43 -3.27 10.27
N THR A 61 -14.57 -2.75 10.71
CA THR A 61 -14.88 -2.57 12.13
C THR A 61 -15.50 -3.84 12.68
N SER A 62 -15.21 -4.13 13.95
CA SER A 62 -15.90 -5.17 14.70
C SER A 62 -16.65 -4.51 15.85
N ASP A 63 -17.94 -4.81 15.97
CA ASP A 63 -18.75 -4.53 17.14
C ASP A 63 -18.40 -5.59 18.21
N GLU A 64 -17.12 -5.68 18.60
CA GLU A 64 -16.78 -6.45 19.79
C GLU A 64 -17.33 -5.69 20.99
N THR A 65 -18.50 -6.11 21.47
CA THR A 65 -18.96 -5.80 22.82
C THR A 65 -17.81 -6.11 23.77
N PHE A 66 -17.20 -5.08 24.36
CA PHE A 66 -16.15 -5.11 25.38
C PHE A 66 -15.75 -6.55 25.79
N LYS A 67 -14.90 -7.19 24.99
CA LYS A 67 -14.26 -8.42 25.47
C LYS A 67 -13.39 -7.99 26.64
N GLU A 68 -13.43 -8.74 27.73
CA GLU A 68 -12.81 -8.43 29.03
C GLU A 68 -11.29 -8.13 28.94
N ASN A 69 -10.67 -8.39 27.79
CA ASN A 69 -9.32 -7.99 27.43
C ASN A 69 -9.40 -6.78 26.47
N ASN A 70 -9.01 -5.58 26.95
CA ASN A 70 -9.02 -4.26 26.28
C ASN A 70 -8.27 -4.14 24.93
N THR A 71 -8.01 -5.23 24.23
CA THR A 71 -7.40 -5.28 22.90
C THR A 71 -8.44 -5.00 21.83
N PHE A 72 -8.57 -3.74 21.43
CA PHE A 72 -9.28 -3.36 20.21
C PHE A 72 -8.42 -3.77 19.00
N SER A 73 -8.93 -4.71 18.19
CA SER A 73 -8.31 -5.07 16.91
C SER A 73 -9.09 -4.43 15.78
N SER A 74 -8.42 -3.55 15.04
CA SER A 74 -8.93 -2.95 13.80
C SER A 74 -8.24 -3.60 12.61
N LYS A 75 -9.00 -3.89 11.56
CA LYS A 75 -8.47 -4.55 10.35
C LYS A 75 -8.61 -3.63 9.16
N MET A 76 -7.49 -3.35 8.50
CA MET A 76 -7.44 -2.50 7.32
C MET A 76 -6.78 -3.29 6.19
N LEU A 77 -7.42 -3.28 5.03
CA LEU A 77 -6.94 -3.90 3.81
C LEU A 77 -6.64 -2.81 2.79
N PHE A 78 -5.45 -2.86 2.20
CA PHE A 78 -5.07 -2.00 1.08
C PHE A 78 -5.01 -2.84 -0.19
N THR A 79 -5.72 -2.39 -1.22
CA THR A 79 -5.74 -3.01 -2.55
C THR A 79 -5.03 -2.07 -3.52
N PHE A 80 -4.02 -2.57 -4.23
CA PHE A 80 -3.23 -1.77 -5.18
C PHE A 80 -3.26 -2.38 -6.58
N HIS A 81 -3.24 -1.54 -7.60
CA HIS A 81 -2.98 -1.96 -8.97
C HIS A 81 -1.48 -2.24 -9.14
N HIS A 82 -1.12 -3.43 -9.63
CA HIS A 82 0.28 -3.86 -9.72
C HIS A 82 1.15 -2.96 -10.63
N ALA A 83 0.53 -2.19 -11.54
CA ALA A 83 1.23 -1.24 -12.39
C ALA A 83 1.95 -0.10 -11.65
N ILE A 84 1.59 0.18 -10.38
CA ILE A 84 2.23 1.22 -9.57
C ILE A 84 2.94 0.70 -8.31
N VAL A 85 2.68 -0.55 -7.92
CA VAL A 85 3.14 -1.13 -6.66
C VAL A 85 3.56 -2.56 -6.87
N ASP A 86 4.76 -2.89 -6.43
CA ASP A 86 5.24 -4.26 -6.24
C ASP A 86 5.22 -4.64 -4.74
N GLY A 87 5.65 -5.86 -4.41
CA GLY A 87 5.64 -6.35 -3.02
C GLY A 87 6.47 -5.47 -2.06
N TYR A 88 7.62 -4.96 -2.52
CA TYR A 88 8.46 -4.08 -1.71
C TYR A 88 7.80 -2.72 -1.47
N THR A 89 7.27 -2.11 -2.52
CA THR A 89 6.57 -0.82 -2.46
C THR A 89 5.32 -0.92 -1.58
N ALA A 90 4.57 -2.02 -1.65
CA ALA A 90 3.39 -2.24 -0.81
C ALA A 90 3.74 -2.24 0.68
N ILE A 91 4.81 -2.95 1.07
CA ILE A 91 5.30 -2.99 2.46
C ILE A 91 5.72 -1.59 2.91
N ASN A 92 6.43 -0.83 2.07
CA ASN A 92 6.82 0.53 2.40
C ASN A 92 5.63 1.47 2.58
N ILE A 93 4.59 1.37 1.73
CA ILE A 93 3.35 2.14 1.90
C ILE A 93 2.70 1.81 3.25
N CYS A 94 2.57 0.53 3.60
CA CYS A 94 2.02 0.10 4.89
C CYS A 94 2.83 0.61 6.08
N ASN A 95 4.17 0.54 6.01
CA ASN A 95 5.04 1.06 7.07
C ASN A 95 4.91 2.58 7.25
N ASN A 96 4.83 3.31 6.14
CA ASN A 96 4.64 4.75 6.15
C ASN A 96 3.26 5.13 6.70
N PHE A 97 2.21 4.39 6.35
CA PHE A 97 0.88 4.56 6.93
C PHE A 97 0.91 4.36 8.46
N LEU A 98 1.55 3.29 8.95
CA LEU A 98 1.69 3.05 10.40
C LEU A 98 2.47 4.16 11.11
N LYS A 99 3.51 4.70 10.47
CA LYS A 99 4.27 5.84 11.00
C LYS A 99 3.37 7.07 11.18
N VAL A 100 2.60 7.43 10.15
CA VAL A 100 1.64 8.54 10.24
C VAL A 100 0.58 8.27 11.29
N LEU A 101 0.05 7.05 11.35
CA LEU A 101 -0.97 6.67 12.33
C LEU A 101 -0.45 6.83 13.77
N ASN A 102 0.79 6.40 14.03
CA ASN A 102 1.43 6.59 15.33
C ASN A 102 1.62 8.07 15.67
N ASP A 103 2.02 8.90 14.71
CA ASP A 103 2.14 10.34 14.91
C ASP A 103 0.78 11.00 15.17
N VAL A 104 -0.30 10.54 14.52
CA VAL A 104 -1.67 11.01 14.78
C VAL A 104 -2.09 10.66 16.21
N ILE A 105 -1.84 9.42 16.65
CA ILE A 105 -2.15 8.97 18.01
C ILE A 105 -1.32 9.72 19.06
N GLY A 106 -0.05 10.02 18.74
CA GLY A 106 0.87 10.76 19.61
C GLY A 106 0.74 12.29 19.53
N GLU A 107 -0.23 12.81 18.75
CA GLU A 107 -0.41 14.24 18.50
C GLU A 107 0.85 14.96 17.94
N SER A 108 1.72 14.21 17.25
CA SER A 108 3.01 14.65 16.72
C SER A 108 3.06 14.69 15.20
N VAL A 109 1.90 14.90 14.55
CA VAL A 109 1.77 14.93 13.08
C VAL A 109 2.70 15.97 12.46
N GLN A 110 3.50 15.52 11.49
CA GLN A 110 4.44 16.38 10.78
C GLN A 110 3.73 17.14 9.66
N LYS A 111 4.16 18.38 9.40
CA LYS A 111 3.65 19.18 8.26
C LYS A 111 4.02 18.57 6.91
N LEU A 112 5.15 17.87 6.85
CA LEU A 112 5.64 17.21 5.65
C LEU A 112 6.26 15.88 6.06
N TYR A 113 5.88 14.83 5.34
CA TYR A 113 6.51 13.54 5.45
C TYR A 113 7.31 13.24 4.20
N ASP A 114 8.56 12.81 4.39
CA ASP A 114 9.34 12.20 3.32
C ASP A 114 9.24 10.67 3.41
N PHE A 115 8.60 10.08 2.40
CA PHE A 115 8.32 8.66 2.29
C PHE A 115 9.08 8.00 1.12
N GLY A 116 9.77 8.80 0.30
CA GLY A 116 10.49 8.32 -0.86
C GLY A 116 11.97 8.29 -0.58
N GLN A 117 12.53 7.10 -0.37
CA GLN A 117 13.98 6.93 -0.44
C GLN A 117 14.32 6.35 -1.81
N LEU A 118 15.14 7.07 -2.58
CA LEU A 118 15.73 6.54 -3.80
C LEU A 118 16.76 5.49 -3.38
N ASN A 119 16.48 4.22 -3.67
CA ASN A 119 17.51 3.19 -3.63
C ASN A 119 18.09 3.09 -5.04
N ASP A 120 19.36 3.44 -5.20
CA ASP A 120 20.08 3.39 -6.47
C ASP A 120 20.50 1.96 -6.88
N GLY A 121 20.21 0.97 -6.04
CA GLY A 121 20.50 -0.44 -6.28
C GLY A 121 21.90 -0.86 -5.88
N HIS A 122 22.75 0.06 -5.41
CA HIS A 122 24.15 -0.23 -5.08
C HIS A 122 24.30 -1.32 -4.01
N GLU A 123 23.45 -1.28 -2.98
CA GLU A 123 23.43 -2.29 -1.92
C GLU A 123 23.07 -3.69 -2.46
N SER A 124 22.20 -3.76 -3.47
CA SER A 124 21.84 -5.02 -4.11
C SER A 124 22.98 -5.58 -4.95
N GLU A 125 23.72 -4.73 -5.65
CA GLU A 125 24.90 -5.13 -6.43
C GLU A 125 26.01 -5.67 -5.52
N GLU A 126 26.30 -4.99 -4.41
CA GLU A 126 27.30 -5.45 -3.43
C GLU A 126 26.95 -6.84 -2.87
N LEU A 127 25.68 -7.06 -2.49
CA LEU A 127 25.22 -8.35 -1.99
C LEU A 127 25.35 -9.46 -3.04
N ILE A 128 25.09 -9.18 -4.31
CA ILE A 128 25.27 -10.13 -5.41
C ILE A 128 26.74 -10.49 -5.59
N ILE A 129 27.64 -9.49 -5.54
CA ILE A 129 29.09 -9.71 -5.64
C ILE A 129 29.56 -10.59 -4.49
N GLN A 130 29.22 -10.23 -3.25
CA GLN A 130 29.59 -11.00 -2.05
C GLN A 130 29.09 -12.45 -2.12
N ARG A 131 27.83 -12.65 -2.55
CA ARG A 131 27.26 -13.99 -2.69
C ARG A 131 27.95 -14.80 -3.78
N THR A 132 28.29 -14.17 -4.89
CA THR A 132 29.02 -14.80 -6.00
C THR A 132 30.42 -15.23 -5.57
N GLU A 133 31.13 -14.39 -4.81
CA GLU A 133 32.45 -14.74 -4.26
C GLU A 133 32.37 -15.88 -3.25
N TYR A 134 31.35 -15.89 -2.39
CA TYR A 134 31.13 -16.97 -1.44
C TYR A 134 30.92 -18.32 -2.16
N LEU A 135 30.07 -18.36 -3.19
CA LEU A 135 29.79 -19.58 -3.96
C LEU A 135 31.02 -20.07 -4.74
N LYS A 136 31.85 -19.16 -5.26
CA LYS A 136 33.14 -19.53 -5.90
C LYS A 136 34.11 -20.18 -4.92
N LYS A 137 34.10 -19.77 -3.64
CA LYS A 137 34.95 -20.34 -2.58
C LYS A 137 34.37 -21.62 -1.97
N ASN A 138 33.07 -21.90 -2.19
CA ASN A 138 32.34 -23.05 -1.65
C ASN A 138 31.49 -23.71 -2.75
N PRO A 139 32.12 -24.37 -3.74
CA PRO A 139 31.44 -24.97 -4.90
C PRO A 139 30.57 -26.17 -4.55
#